data_AF-A0A6A7RQT1-F1
#
_entry.id   AF-A0A6A7RQT1-F1
#
_cell.length_a   1.000
_cell.length_b   1.000
_cell.length_c   1.000
_cell.angle_alpha   90.00
_cell.angle_beta   90.00
_cell.angle_gamma   90.00
#
_symmetry.space_group_name_H-M   'P 1'
#
loop_
_entity.id
_entity.type
_entity.pdbx_description
1 polymer ?
#
loop_
_entity_poly.entity_id
_entity_poly.type
_entity_poly.pdbx_seq_one_letter_code
_entity_poly.pdbx_strand_id
1 'polypeptide(L)'
;MNDGGEIQKNAESVEALQAVQAELKQLCSARKASSRKVTIDSLPEAERARDRPTQLPPLNKMHCGTVKMFAYRAETAMVALLLRHLKKEDNARALIRELFVSSAAIEPNALANTPTIKIHRMASPAHDRAIAALLEELTLQDFPHPETGARMTFALTLV
;
A
#
# COMPACT_ATOMS: atom_id res chain seq x y z
N MET A 1 48.57 -53.67 -20.67
CA MET A 1 48.33 -54.09 -19.28
C MET A 1 48.33 -52.83 -18.40
N ASN A 2 47.20 -52.13 -18.32
CA ASN A 2 47.01 -50.93 -17.46
C ASN A 2 45.82 -51.10 -16.49
N ASP A 3 45.23 -52.30 -16.48
CA ASP A 3 43.90 -52.60 -15.91
C ASP A 3 43.90 -52.60 -14.37
N GLY A 4 44.97 -53.12 -13.75
CA GLY A 4 45.06 -53.21 -12.27
C GLY A 4 45.14 -51.87 -11.54
N GLY A 5 45.72 -50.84 -12.16
CA GLY A 5 45.81 -49.50 -11.56
C GLY A 5 44.50 -48.71 -11.64
N GLU A 6 43.69 -48.95 -12.67
CA GLU A 6 42.36 -48.36 -12.83
C GLU A 6 41.36 -49.02 -11.89
N ILE A 7 41.44 -50.35 -11.71
CA ILE A 7 40.60 -51.10 -10.77
C ILE A 7 40.84 -50.64 -9.32
N GLN A 8 42.11 -50.42 -8.93
CA GLN A 8 42.44 -49.95 -7.58
C GLN A 8 41.94 -48.52 -7.31
N LYS A 9 42.14 -47.60 -8.25
CA LYS A 9 41.62 -46.22 -8.14
C LYS A 9 40.10 -46.17 -8.10
N ASN A 10 39.43 -47.04 -8.86
CA ASN A 10 37.97 -47.16 -8.82
C ASN A 10 37.50 -47.71 -7.46
N ALA A 11 38.18 -48.69 -6.88
CA ALA A 11 37.85 -49.21 -5.55
C ALA A 11 38.00 -48.13 -4.46
N GLU A 12 39.11 -47.38 -4.46
CA GLU A 12 39.34 -46.27 -3.53
C GLU A 12 38.30 -45.15 -3.69
N SER A 13 37.91 -44.85 -4.93
CA SER A 13 36.86 -43.86 -5.21
C SER A 13 35.48 -44.33 -4.72
N VAL A 14 35.19 -45.62 -4.85
CA VAL A 14 33.93 -46.22 -4.35
C VAL A 14 33.88 -46.19 -2.83
N GLU A 15 34.98 -46.52 -2.14
CA GLU A 15 35.05 -46.45 -0.68
C GLU A 15 34.89 -45.01 -0.16
N ALA A 16 35.55 -44.03 -0.79
CA ALA A 16 35.39 -42.63 -0.45
C ALA A 16 33.95 -42.13 -0.63
N LEU A 17 33.29 -42.53 -1.73
CA LEU A 17 31.88 -42.22 -1.98
C LEU A 17 30.95 -42.85 -0.94
N GLN A 18 31.21 -44.09 -0.54
CA GLN A 18 30.44 -44.78 0.50
C GLN A 18 30.57 -44.08 1.86
N ALA A 19 31.78 -43.64 2.22
CA ALA A 19 32.01 -42.88 3.45
C ALA A 19 31.24 -41.55 3.48
N VAL A 20 31.31 -40.77 2.39
CA VAL A 20 30.59 -39.49 2.28
C VAL A 20 29.07 -39.70 2.26
N GLN A 21 28.57 -40.78 1.63
CA GLN A 21 27.15 -41.12 1.64
C GLN A 21 26.65 -41.50 3.04
N ALA A 22 27.47 -42.21 3.83
CA ALA A 22 27.14 -42.54 5.21
C ALA A 22 27.09 -41.27 6.09
N GLU A 23 28.07 -40.38 5.95
CA GLU A 23 28.11 -39.10 6.66
C GLU A 23 26.91 -38.22 6.28
N LEU A 24 26.57 -38.11 4.99
CA LEU A 24 25.40 -37.36 4.53
C LEU A 24 24.11 -37.90 5.11
N LYS A 25 23.94 -39.23 5.17
CA LYS A 25 22.76 -39.85 5.80
C LYS A 25 22.67 -39.51 7.28
N GLN A 26 23.80 -39.54 8.00
CA GLN A 26 23.87 -39.18 9.41
C GLN A 26 23.57 -37.70 9.66
N LEU A 27 24.12 -36.80 8.86
CA LEU A 27 23.86 -35.36 8.98
C LEU A 27 22.40 -35.03 8.63
N CYS A 28 21.82 -35.71 7.64
CA CYS A 28 20.42 -35.53 7.28
C CYS A 28 19.47 -36.02 8.38
N SER A 29 19.78 -37.14 9.04
CA SER A 29 18.98 -37.62 10.18
C SER A 29 19.11 -36.68 11.38
N ALA A 30 20.32 -36.23 11.71
CA ALA A 30 20.56 -35.24 12.77
C ALA A 30 19.83 -33.91 12.50
N ARG A 31 19.85 -33.42 11.27
CA ARG A 31 19.10 -32.21 10.87
C ARG A 31 17.59 -32.39 11.00
N LYS A 32 17.05 -33.55 10.66
CA LYS A 32 15.62 -33.86 10.81
C LYS A 32 15.20 -33.97 12.28
N ALA A 33 16.08 -34.46 13.14
CA ALA A 33 15.86 -34.57 14.57
C ALA A 33 15.94 -33.22 15.29
N SER A 34 16.64 -32.24 14.71
CA SER A 34 16.72 -30.89 15.25
C SER A 34 15.41 -30.11 15.07
N SER A 35 15.03 -29.31 16.07
CA SER A 35 13.84 -28.48 15.98
C SER A 35 14.01 -27.42 14.90
N ARG A 36 13.07 -27.40 13.94
CA ARG A 36 13.06 -26.44 12.83
C ARG A 36 12.70 -25.00 13.26
N LYS A 37 12.15 -24.86 14.46
CA LYS A 37 11.67 -23.60 15.03
C LYS A 37 12.27 -23.43 16.42
N VAL A 38 12.79 -22.24 16.69
CA VAL A 38 13.32 -21.85 17.98
C VAL A 38 12.50 -20.67 18.46
N THR A 39 12.04 -20.71 19.71
CA THR A 39 11.32 -19.58 20.30
C THR A 39 12.31 -18.47 20.61
N ILE A 40 11.96 -17.21 20.34
CA ILE A 40 12.86 -16.07 20.55
C ILE A 40 13.39 -16.01 21.99
N ASP A 41 12.58 -16.42 22.97
CA ASP A 41 12.95 -16.46 24.40
C ASP A 41 14.07 -17.46 24.71
N SER A 42 14.25 -18.49 23.87
CA SER A 42 15.28 -19.52 24.05
C SER A 42 16.65 -19.13 23.48
N LEU A 43 16.75 -17.99 22.78
CA LEU A 43 18.03 -17.47 22.29
C LEU A 43 18.86 -16.86 23.44
N PRO A 44 20.19 -16.77 23.34
CA PRO A 44 21.03 -16.00 24.27
C PRO A 44 20.69 -14.50 24.27
N GLU A 45 20.93 -13.78 25.37
CA GLU A 45 20.57 -12.34 25.48
C GLU A 45 21.19 -11.45 24.40
N ALA A 46 22.46 -11.70 24.06
CA ALA A 46 23.18 -10.96 23.01
C ALA A 46 22.57 -11.17 21.61
N GLU A 47 22.06 -12.37 21.34
CA GLU A 47 21.41 -12.73 20.07
C GLU A 47 19.94 -12.30 20.07
N ARG A 48 19.25 -12.35 21.22
CA ARG A 48 17.90 -11.80 21.37
C ARG A 48 17.85 -10.31 21.03
N ALA A 49 18.87 -9.52 21.40
CA ALA A 49 18.87 -8.09 21.07
C ALA A 49 19.15 -7.82 19.58
N ARG A 50 19.95 -8.68 18.94
CA ARG A 50 20.41 -8.54 17.55
C ARG A 50 19.42 -9.11 16.53
N ASP A 51 18.84 -10.26 16.84
CA ASP A 51 17.95 -11.05 15.97
C ASP A 51 16.50 -11.02 16.43
N ARG A 52 16.13 -10.27 17.50
CA ARG A 52 14.73 -9.92 17.74
C ARG A 52 14.26 -9.23 16.46
N PRO A 53 13.31 -9.84 15.71
CA PRO A 53 12.70 -9.15 14.60
C PRO A 53 12.18 -7.86 15.20
N THR A 54 12.71 -6.72 14.73
CA THR A 54 12.21 -5.42 15.13
C THR A 54 10.71 -5.53 15.02
N GLN A 55 9.98 -5.52 16.13
CA GLN A 55 8.53 -5.43 16.03
C GLN A 55 8.34 -4.10 15.34
N LEU A 56 8.09 -4.13 14.02
CA LEU A 56 7.70 -2.97 13.28
C LEU A 56 6.52 -2.44 14.12
N PRO A 57 6.65 -1.26 14.77
CA PRO A 57 5.50 -0.59 15.36
C PRO A 57 4.44 -0.66 14.27
N PRO A 58 3.17 -1.01 14.55
CA PRO A 58 2.27 -1.50 13.51
C PRO A 58 2.14 -0.44 12.41
N LEU A 59 3.02 -0.53 11.43
CA LEU A 59 3.42 0.62 10.62
C LEU A 59 2.27 0.89 9.67
N ASN A 60 1.68 -0.21 9.19
CA ASN A 60 0.39 -0.28 8.54
C ASN A 60 -0.74 0.35 9.39
N LYS A 61 -0.79 0.14 10.72
CA LYS A 61 -1.83 0.74 11.57
C LYS A 61 -1.65 2.25 11.68
N MET A 62 -0.41 2.73 11.85
CA MET A 62 -0.09 4.16 11.90
C MET A 62 -0.38 4.83 10.55
N HIS A 63 0.09 4.25 9.45
CA HIS A 63 -0.15 4.74 8.09
C HIS A 63 -1.64 4.80 7.75
N CYS A 64 -2.37 3.71 7.94
CA CYS A 64 -3.82 3.69 7.71
C CYS A 64 -4.55 4.67 8.63
N GLY A 65 -4.11 4.82 9.89
CA GLY A 65 -4.65 5.79 10.83
C GLY A 65 -4.48 7.22 10.33
N THR A 66 -3.29 7.58 9.87
CA THR A 66 -2.98 8.91 9.33
C THR A 66 -3.83 9.23 8.10
N VAL A 67 -3.90 8.32 7.12
CA VAL A 67 -4.73 8.53 5.92
C VAL A 67 -6.20 8.70 6.27
N LYS A 68 -6.73 7.88 7.19
CA LYS A 68 -8.12 8.02 7.69
C LYS A 68 -8.36 9.37 8.34
N MET A 69 -7.43 9.86 9.14
CA MET A 69 -7.55 11.16 9.80
C MET A 69 -7.55 12.32 8.81
N PHE A 70 -6.71 12.27 7.77
CA PHE A 70 -6.73 13.27 6.69
C PHE A 70 -8.05 13.24 5.92
N ALA A 71 -8.49 12.06 5.50
CA ALA A 71 -9.75 11.89 4.77
C ALA A 71 -10.95 12.40 5.59
N TYR A 72 -11.03 12.02 6.87
CA TYR A 72 -12.10 12.47 7.77
C TYR A 72 -12.11 14.00 7.96
N ARG A 73 -10.94 14.62 8.10
CA ARG A 73 -10.83 16.09 8.24
C ARG A 73 -11.19 16.80 6.94
N ALA A 74 -10.73 16.30 5.80
CA ALA A 74 -11.08 16.84 4.49
C ALA A 74 -12.60 16.75 4.23
N GLU A 75 -13.21 15.58 4.49
CA GLU A 75 -14.66 15.40 4.41
C GLU A 75 -15.38 16.41 5.30
N THR A 76 -14.96 16.54 6.56
CA THR A 76 -15.58 17.47 7.52
C THR A 76 -15.48 18.93 7.07
N ALA A 77 -14.35 19.33 6.47
CA ALA A 77 -14.19 20.67 5.89
C ALA A 77 -15.13 20.88 4.69
N MET A 78 -15.25 19.90 3.78
CA MET A 78 -16.16 19.98 2.64
C MET A 78 -17.64 20.03 3.09
N VAL A 79 -18.00 19.27 4.12
CA VAL A 79 -19.34 19.30 4.74
C VAL A 79 -19.64 20.70 5.28
N ALA A 80 -18.67 21.33 5.97
CA ALA A 80 -18.84 22.69 6.48
C ALA A 80 -19.08 23.73 5.37
N LEU A 81 -18.45 23.55 4.21
CA LEU A 81 -18.71 24.38 3.03
C LEU A 81 -20.12 24.15 2.48
N LEU A 82 -20.55 22.89 2.36
CA LEU A 82 -21.88 22.53 1.86
C LEU A 82 -23.03 22.99 2.76
N LEU A 83 -22.81 23.11 4.08
CA LEU A 83 -23.83 23.59 5.02
C LEU A 83 -24.28 25.02 4.74
N ARG A 84 -23.53 25.82 3.95
CA ARG A 84 -23.98 27.12 3.44
C ARG A 84 -25.15 27.00 2.45
N HIS A 85 -25.29 25.84 1.81
CA HIS A 85 -26.29 25.55 0.79
C HIS A 85 -27.32 24.50 1.23
N LEU A 86 -27.00 23.70 2.26
CA LEU A 86 -27.83 22.62 2.78
C LEU A 86 -28.17 22.85 4.26
N LYS A 87 -29.45 22.64 4.62
CA LYS A 87 -29.93 22.89 5.99
C LYS A 87 -29.53 21.83 7.03
N LYS A 88 -29.08 20.65 6.60
CA LYS A 88 -28.80 19.50 7.47
C LYS A 88 -27.43 18.90 7.18
N GLU A 89 -26.66 18.62 8.22
CA GLU A 89 -25.34 17.99 8.11
C GLU A 89 -25.42 16.59 7.49
N ASP A 90 -26.40 15.78 7.88
CA ASP A 90 -26.58 14.44 7.33
C ASP A 90 -26.74 14.45 5.81
N ASN A 91 -27.47 15.42 5.27
CA ASN A 91 -27.63 15.59 3.83
C ASN A 91 -26.33 16.03 3.16
N ALA A 92 -25.56 16.92 3.81
CA ALA A 92 -24.25 17.34 3.30
C ALA A 92 -23.27 16.17 3.27
N ARG A 93 -23.20 15.35 4.33
CA ARG A 93 -22.37 14.13 4.36
C ARG A 93 -22.82 13.11 3.32
N ALA A 94 -24.13 12.92 3.12
CA ALA A 94 -24.64 12.06 2.07
C ALA A 94 -24.20 12.54 0.68
N LEU A 95 -24.28 13.85 0.42
CA LEU A 95 -23.87 14.43 -0.85
C LEU A 95 -22.35 14.33 -1.09
N ILE A 96 -21.51 14.50 -0.06
CA ILE A 96 -20.06 14.26 -0.18
C ILE A 96 -19.75 12.79 -0.49
N ARG A 97 -20.48 11.85 0.13
CA ARG A 97 -20.31 10.42 -0.19
C ARG A 97 -20.70 10.11 -1.63
N GLU A 98 -21.79 10.69 -2.12
CA GLU A 98 -22.21 10.60 -3.53
C GLU A 98 -21.12 11.16 -4.45
N LEU A 99 -20.56 12.34 -4.12
CA LEU A 99 -19.46 12.96 -4.86
C LEU A 99 -18.23 12.05 -4.94
N PHE A 100 -17.80 11.43 -3.84
CA PHE A 100 -16.61 10.58 -3.81
C PHE A 100 -16.71 9.29 -4.63
N VAL A 101 -17.93 8.81 -4.91
CA VAL A 101 -18.15 7.65 -5.79
C VAL A 101 -18.58 8.06 -7.20
N SER A 102 -18.78 9.35 -7.45
CA SER A 102 -19.16 9.86 -8.76
C SER A 102 -18.00 9.74 -9.76
N SER A 103 -18.35 9.47 -11.01
CA SER A 103 -17.37 9.51 -12.11
C SER A 103 -17.04 10.96 -12.46
N ALA A 104 -15.78 11.21 -12.78
CA ALA A 104 -15.31 12.51 -13.27
C ALA A 104 -14.43 12.32 -14.51
N ALA A 105 -14.58 13.23 -15.46
CA ALA A 105 -13.68 13.34 -16.60
C ALA A 105 -12.49 14.22 -16.23
N ILE A 106 -11.28 13.81 -16.64
CA ILE A 106 -10.07 14.63 -16.47
C ILE A 106 -9.67 15.14 -17.84
N GLU A 107 -9.76 16.46 -18.02
CA GLU A 107 -9.35 17.13 -19.25
C GLU A 107 -7.99 17.82 -19.03
N PRO A 108 -6.91 17.30 -19.62
CA PRO A 108 -5.59 17.90 -19.47
C PRO A 108 -5.50 19.20 -20.29
N ASN A 109 -5.07 20.29 -19.65
CA ASN A 109 -4.66 21.51 -20.35
C ASN A 109 -3.13 21.63 -20.32
N ALA A 110 -2.48 21.21 -21.41
CA ALA A 110 -1.02 21.23 -21.52
C ALA A 110 -0.42 22.65 -21.57
N LEU A 111 -1.16 23.64 -22.09
CA LEU A 111 -0.69 25.02 -22.22
C LEU A 111 -0.66 25.74 -20.87
N ALA A 112 -1.68 25.54 -20.04
CA ALA A 112 -1.80 26.18 -18.74
C ALA A 112 -1.26 25.33 -17.58
N ASN A 113 -0.83 24.09 -17.85
CA ASN A 113 -0.44 23.08 -16.86
C ASN A 113 -1.52 22.90 -15.76
N THR A 114 -2.78 22.89 -16.18
CA THR A 114 -3.96 22.84 -15.29
C THR A 114 -4.95 21.77 -15.75
N PRO A 115 -4.87 20.52 -15.26
CA PRO A 115 -5.89 19.53 -15.53
C PRO A 115 -7.23 19.96 -14.91
N THR A 116 -8.29 19.95 -15.71
CA THR A 116 -9.65 20.24 -15.24
C THR A 116 -10.36 18.94 -14.92
N ILE A 117 -10.75 18.77 -13.66
CA ILE A 117 -11.60 17.68 -13.21
C ILE A 117 -13.06 18.10 -13.36
N LYS A 118 -13.74 17.47 -14.32
CA LYS A 118 -15.14 17.69 -14.64
C LYS A 118 -16.01 16.64 -13.99
N ILE A 119 -16.82 17.06 -13.02
CA ILE A 119 -17.78 16.21 -12.34
C ILE A 119 -19.12 16.30 -13.07
N HIS A 120 -19.81 15.16 -13.24
CA HIS A 120 -21.15 15.13 -13.84
C HIS A 120 -22.22 15.68 -12.89
N ARG A 121 -23.42 15.90 -13.41
CA ARG A 121 -24.55 16.40 -12.62
C ARG A 121 -24.93 15.45 -11.47
N MET A 122 -25.40 16.04 -10.38
CA MET A 122 -25.90 15.35 -9.20
C MET A 122 -27.38 14.98 -9.35
N ALA A 123 -27.93 14.25 -8.38
CA ALA A 123 -29.33 13.81 -8.40
C ALA A 123 -30.39 14.94 -8.49
N SER A 124 -30.06 16.20 -8.14
CA SER A 124 -31.02 17.31 -8.21
C SER A 124 -30.36 18.66 -8.55
N PRO A 125 -31.10 19.63 -9.11
CA PRO A 125 -30.58 20.98 -9.36
C PRO A 125 -30.11 21.73 -8.11
N ALA A 126 -30.67 21.39 -6.94
CA ALA A 126 -30.20 21.95 -5.68
C ALA A 126 -28.82 21.39 -5.29
N HIS A 127 -28.59 20.09 -5.52
CA HIS A 127 -27.28 19.46 -5.33
C HIS A 127 -26.27 19.96 -6.36
N ASP A 128 -26.67 20.15 -7.62
CA ASP A 128 -25.82 20.76 -8.65
C ASP A 128 -25.27 22.11 -8.19
N ARG A 129 -26.13 23.00 -7.68
CA ARG A 129 -25.70 24.31 -7.18
C ARG A 129 -24.76 24.21 -5.98
N ALA A 130 -25.05 23.32 -5.03
CA ALA A 130 -24.24 23.14 -3.84
C ALA A 130 -22.85 22.57 -4.18
N ILE A 131 -22.78 21.58 -5.07
CA ILE A 131 -21.52 21.01 -5.54
C ILE A 131 -20.75 22.03 -6.38
N ALA A 132 -21.40 22.75 -7.31
CA ALA A 132 -20.72 23.78 -8.10
C ALA A 132 -20.01 24.81 -7.21
N ALA A 133 -20.66 25.29 -6.16
CA ALA A 133 -20.06 26.20 -5.19
C ALA A 133 -18.90 25.56 -4.40
N LEU A 134 -19.03 24.29 -4.00
CA LEU A 134 -17.95 23.55 -3.36
C LEU A 134 -16.73 23.42 -4.29
N LEU A 135 -16.93 23.09 -5.56
CA LEU A 135 -15.85 22.92 -6.54
C LEU A 135 -15.15 24.24 -6.85
N GLU A 136 -15.87 25.36 -6.85
CA GLU A 136 -15.29 26.69 -6.96
C GLU A 136 -14.37 27.00 -5.79
N GLU A 137 -14.83 26.77 -4.55
CA GLU A 137 -14.01 26.93 -3.34
C GLU A 137 -12.77 26.03 -3.36
N LEU A 138 -12.90 24.78 -3.80
CA LEU A 138 -11.77 23.84 -3.93
C LEU A 138 -10.77 24.27 -5.01
N THR A 139 -11.26 24.82 -6.13
CA THR A 139 -10.40 25.37 -7.18
C THR A 139 -9.61 26.58 -6.68
N LEU A 140 -10.21 27.37 -5.80
CA LEU A 140 -9.58 28.55 -5.20
C LEU A 140 -8.43 28.20 -4.24
N GLN A 141 -8.43 27.00 -3.66
CA GLN A 141 -7.34 26.53 -2.79
C GLN A 141 -6.05 26.17 -3.55
N ASP A 142 -6.10 26.15 -4.88
CA ASP A 142 -4.96 25.92 -5.77
C ASP A 142 -4.14 24.66 -5.43
N PHE A 143 -4.83 23.51 -5.35
CA PHE A 143 -4.17 22.24 -5.00
C PHE A 143 -3.22 21.77 -6.11
N PRO A 144 -1.92 21.57 -5.80
CA PRO A 144 -0.98 21.00 -6.76
C PRO A 144 -1.15 19.49 -6.86
N HIS A 145 -1.04 18.95 -8.07
CA HIS A 145 -0.97 17.52 -8.28
C HIS A 145 0.33 16.96 -7.65
N PRO A 146 0.27 15.84 -6.90
CA PRO A 146 1.39 15.36 -6.09
C PRO A 146 2.66 15.03 -6.89
N GLU A 147 2.53 14.50 -8.11
CA GLU A 147 3.69 14.10 -8.92
C GLU A 147 4.12 15.17 -9.94
N THR A 148 3.18 15.75 -10.70
CA THR A 148 3.45 16.71 -11.78
C THR A 148 3.51 18.17 -11.33
N GLY A 149 3.01 18.50 -10.13
CA GLY A 149 2.86 19.88 -9.67
C GLY A 149 1.83 20.70 -10.46
N ALA A 150 1.10 20.09 -11.39
CA ALA A 150 0.05 20.75 -12.17
C ALA A 150 -1.10 21.22 -11.26
N ARG A 151 -1.68 22.38 -11.56
CA ARG A 151 -2.75 22.97 -10.73
C ARG A 151 -4.10 22.35 -11.06
N MET A 152 -4.71 21.68 -10.10
CA MET A 152 -5.98 21.00 -10.31
C MET A 152 -7.15 21.99 -10.21
N THR A 153 -7.96 22.09 -11.26
CA THR A 153 -9.19 22.89 -11.27
C THR A 153 -10.40 21.99 -11.32
N PHE A 154 -11.49 22.40 -10.68
CA PHE A 154 -12.70 21.59 -10.56
C PHE A 154 -13.90 22.31 -11.14
N ALA A 155 -14.73 21.60 -11.89
CA ALA A 155 -15.94 22.16 -12.48
C ALA A 155 -17.07 21.13 -12.54
N LEU A 156 -18.31 21.62 -12.41
CA LEU A 156 -19.50 20.81 -12.65
C LEU A 156 -19.90 20.93 -14.12
N THR A 157 -20.11 19.79 -14.79
CA THR A 157 -20.59 19.76 -16.18
C THR A 157 -22.10 19.82 -16.19
N LEU A 158 -22.65 20.95 -16.65
CA LEU A 158 -24.08 21.12 -16.89
C LEU A 158 -24.39 20.64 -18.31
N VAL A 159 -24.73 19.35 -18.48
CA VAL A 159 -25.42 18.88 -19.69
C VAL A 159 -26.93 18.87 -19.45
#